data_AF-A0A1A2M6F4-F1
#
_entry.id   AF-A0A1A2M6F4-F1
#
_cell.length_a   1.000
_cell.length_b   1.000
_cell.length_c   1.000
_cell.angle_alpha   90.00
_cell.angle_beta   90.00
_cell.angle_gamma   90.00
#
_symmetry.space_group_name_H-M   'P 1'
#
loop_
_entity.id
_entity.type
_entity.pdbx_description
1 polymer ?
#
loop_
_entity_poly.entity_id
_entity_poly.type
_entity_poly.pdbx_seq_one_letter_code
_entity_poly.pdbx_strand_id
1 'polypeptide(L)'
;MTSSGTNVRARADRLRVTAAYAVLLLTVSVTLTAMGARTRASVVSEMSTNLHNLAHGHLAALVGSAFVSDGGDVYLWLPGLVCLLALGELTWRGRGLLITFAVGHIGATLILAVGLVAAVETGWLPFSVARATDVGISYGAVCVLGALTASIPLRWRAAWIGWWLGIGLVATLDADFTAFGHVLALLLGMGLSFRLPSITRWTPVHAALLTVGAAFGFFVLSGWSSSVAPLGGLTGVVVALLANRVVRSAAV
;
A
#
# COMPACT_ATOMS: atom_id res chain seq x y z
N MET A 1 -4.41 -42.39 4.83
CA MET A 1 -3.86 -41.09 5.26
C MET A 1 -2.89 -40.56 4.21
N THR A 2 -3.36 -39.83 3.17
CA THR A 2 -2.49 -39.23 2.14
C THR A 2 -3.00 -37.88 1.58
N SER A 3 -4.04 -37.26 2.16
CA SER A 3 -4.64 -36.01 1.64
C SER A 3 -3.98 -34.70 2.13
N SER A 4 -2.96 -34.79 2.99
CA SER A 4 -2.27 -33.62 3.55
C SER A 4 -1.33 -32.95 2.51
N GLY A 5 -0.50 -33.74 1.82
CA GLY A 5 0.53 -33.22 0.92
C GLY A 5 0.02 -32.54 -0.35
N THR A 6 -1.11 -33.00 -0.90
CA THR A 6 -1.74 -32.42 -2.10
C THR A 6 -2.41 -31.08 -1.80
N ASN A 7 -3.05 -30.96 -0.64
CA ASN A 7 -3.70 -29.72 -0.19
C ASN A 7 -2.70 -28.61 0.15
N VAL A 8 -1.55 -28.96 0.73
CA VAL A 8 -0.47 -27.99 1.03
C VAL A 8 0.16 -27.47 -0.26
N ARG A 9 0.48 -28.35 -1.22
CA ARG A 9 1.03 -27.93 -2.53
C ARG A 9 0.03 -27.08 -3.32
N ALA A 10 -1.24 -27.47 -3.36
CA ALA A 10 -2.30 -26.69 -4.02
C ALA A 10 -2.62 -25.34 -3.33
N ARG A 11 -2.27 -25.17 -2.04
CA ARG A 11 -2.34 -23.87 -1.35
C ARG A 11 -1.08 -23.03 -1.60
N ALA A 12 0.10 -23.62 -1.55
CA ALA A 12 1.36 -22.97 -1.87
C ALA A 12 1.35 -22.44 -3.32
N ASP A 13 0.75 -23.19 -4.25
CA ASP A 13 0.60 -22.79 -5.64
C ASP A 13 -0.27 -21.55 -5.86
N ARG A 14 -1.17 -21.27 -4.92
CA ARG A 14 -2.07 -20.12 -4.97
C ARG A 14 -1.48 -18.84 -4.36
N LEU A 15 -0.32 -18.94 -3.72
CA LEU A 15 0.35 -17.83 -3.04
C LEU A 15 1.81 -17.66 -3.51
N ARG A 16 2.14 -18.15 -4.71
CA ARG A 16 3.51 -18.18 -5.23
C ARG A 16 4.08 -16.78 -5.38
N VAL A 17 3.28 -15.80 -5.82
CA VAL A 17 3.74 -14.42 -5.99
C VAL A 17 4.04 -13.80 -4.64
N THR A 18 3.12 -13.92 -3.68
CA THR A 18 3.29 -13.39 -2.33
C THR A 18 4.49 -14.01 -1.64
N ALA A 19 4.64 -15.34 -1.72
CA ALA A 19 5.77 -16.06 -1.12
C ALA A 19 7.11 -15.66 -1.75
N ALA A 20 7.19 -15.61 -3.08
CA ALA A 20 8.41 -15.21 -3.78
C ALA A 20 8.81 -13.77 -3.44
N TYR A 21 7.84 -12.86 -3.40
CA TYR A 21 8.09 -11.46 -3.06
C TYR A 21 8.54 -11.31 -1.59
N ALA A 22 7.92 -12.02 -0.65
CA ALA A 22 8.33 -12.01 0.74
C ALA A 22 9.75 -12.55 0.96
N VAL A 23 10.11 -13.64 0.29
CA VAL A 23 11.47 -14.19 0.32
C VAL A 23 12.47 -13.17 -0.23
N LEU A 24 12.16 -12.55 -1.38
CA LEU A 24 13.03 -11.56 -1.98
C LEU A 24 13.24 -10.34 -1.07
N LEU A 25 12.17 -9.80 -0.46
CA LEU A 25 12.27 -8.71 0.51
C LEU A 25 13.11 -9.09 1.72
N LEU A 26 12.93 -10.31 2.25
CA LEU A 26 13.71 -10.79 3.38
C LEU A 26 15.19 -10.93 3.00
N THR A 27 15.49 -11.50 1.84
CA THR A 27 16.86 -11.64 1.34
C THR A 27 17.52 -10.28 1.17
N VAL A 28 16.88 -9.34 0.46
CA VAL A 28 17.42 -7.99 0.26
C VAL A 28 17.64 -7.29 1.61
N SER A 29 16.66 -7.36 2.51
CA SER A 29 16.79 -6.75 3.84
C SER A 29 17.93 -7.36 4.65
N VAL A 30 18.08 -8.68 4.68
CA VAL A 30 19.15 -9.36 5.42
C VAL A 30 20.51 -9.04 4.82
N THR A 31 20.64 -9.06 3.49
CA THR A 31 21.87 -8.70 2.79
C THR A 31 22.28 -7.25 3.09
N LEU A 32 21.36 -6.28 2.98
CA LEU A 32 21.67 -4.88 3.28
C LEU A 32 22.04 -4.65 4.74
N THR A 33 21.39 -5.35 5.68
CA THR A 33 21.76 -5.31 7.09
C THR A 33 23.16 -5.88 7.32
N ALA A 34 23.50 -7.01 6.69
CA ALA A 34 24.82 -7.63 6.78
C ALA A 34 25.94 -6.77 6.17
N MET A 35 25.65 -6.00 5.12
CA MET A 35 26.60 -5.09 4.47
C MET A 35 26.81 -3.76 5.21
N GLY A 36 26.05 -3.51 6.29
CA GLY A 36 26.18 -2.35 7.17
C GLY A 36 25.45 -1.09 6.68
N ALA A 37 25.28 -0.13 7.61
CA ALA A 37 24.45 1.05 7.43
C ALA A 37 24.87 1.96 6.25
N ARG A 38 26.18 2.08 5.99
CA ARG A 38 26.69 2.89 4.86
C ARG A 38 26.23 2.34 3.51
N THR A 39 26.39 1.04 3.30
CA THR A 39 25.97 0.37 2.06
C THR A 39 24.47 0.45 1.88
N ARG A 40 23.70 0.26 2.96
CA ARG A 40 22.25 0.43 2.94
C ARG A 40 21.84 1.84 2.51
N ALA A 41 22.45 2.87 3.09
CA ALA A 41 22.15 4.26 2.74
C ALA A 41 22.47 4.57 1.27
N SER A 42 23.59 4.05 0.73
CA SER A 42 23.93 4.17 -0.69
C SER A 42 22.88 3.51 -1.59
N VAL A 43 22.52 2.24 -1.30
CA VAL A 43 21.52 1.51 -2.09
C VAL A 43 20.14 2.19 -2.01
N VAL A 44 19.73 2.65 -0.82
CA VAL A 44 18.49 3.41 -0.64
C VAL A 44 18.52 4.68 -1.50
N SER A 45 19.62 5.42 -1.51
CA SER A 45 19.75 6.64 -2.31
C SER A 45 19.71 6.37 -3.81
N GLU A 46 20.33 5.29 -4.28
CA GLU A 46 20.36 4.92 -5.71
C GLU A 46 18.99 4.38 -6.18
N MET A 47 18.30 3.64 -5.32
CA MET A 47 17.00 3.04 -5.64
C MET A 47 15.82 3.97 -5.35
N SER A 48 16.06 5.15 -4.78
CA SER A 48 15.00 6.13 -4.47
C SER A 48 14.30 6.65 -5.73
N THR A 49 12.97 6.73 -5.68
CA THR A 49 12.12 7.34 -6.72
C THR A 49 11.96 8.85 -6.57
N ASN A 50 12.92 9.50 -5.90
CA ASN A 50 12.93 10.96 -5.77
C ASN A 50 13.08 11.68 -7.11
N LEU A 51 12.68 12.96 -7.14
CA LEU A 51 12.69 13.76 -8.37
C LEU A 51 14.09 13.86 -8.98
N HIS A 52 15.13 13.92 -8.16
CA HIS A 52 16.50 13.95 -8.65
C HIS A 52 16.84 12.71 -9.48
N ASN A 53 16.59 11.51 -8.97
CA ASN A 53 16.85 10.26 -9.68
C ASN A 53 15.98 10.11 -10.93
N LEU A 54 14.69 10.45 -10.83
CA LEU A 54 13.77 10.40 -11.97
C LEU A 54 14.19 11.36 -13.09
N ALA A 55 14.60 12.58 -12.74
CA ALA A 55 15.06 13.58 -13.71
C ALA A 55 16.37 13.17 -14.43
N HIS A 56 17.22 12.35 -13.78
CA HIS A 56 18.45 11.82 -14.38
C HIS A 56 18.25 10.49 -15.12
N GLY A 57 16.99 10.07 -15.34
CA GLY A 57 16.68 8.90 -16.16
C GLY A 57 16.86 7.55 -15.44
N HIS A 58 16.96 7.53 -14.10
CA HIS A 58 17.05 6.30 -13.31
C HIS A 58 15.68 5.60 -13.20
N LEU A 59 15.05 5.28 -14.32
CA LEU A 59 13.72 4.66 -14.36
C LEU A 59 13.69 3.26 -13.72
N ALA A 60 14.83 2.58 -13.64
CA ALA A 60 14.96 1.32 -12.92
C ALA A 60 14.61 1.46 -11.41
N ALA A 61 14.75 2.66 -10.84
CA ALA A 61 14.35 2.96 -9.46
C ALA A 61 12.83 2.77 -9.25
N LEU A 62 12.00 2.98 -10.27
CA LEU A 62 10.53 2.74 -10.19
C LEU A 62 10.16 1.29 -9.90
N VAL A 63 11.08 0.36 -10.14
CA VAL A 63 10.90 -1.06 -9.83
C VAL A 63 11.79 -1.46 -8.66
N GLY A 64 13.03 -0.98 -8.63
CA GLY A 64 14.00 -1.28 -7.57
C GLY A 64 13.56 -0.80 -6.18
N SER A 65 12.89 0.36 -6.10
CA SER A 65 12.42 0.92 -4.83
C SER A 65 11.40 0.02 -4.13
N ALA A 66 10.66 -0.81 -4.87
CA ALA A 66 9.74 -1.82 -4.30
C ALA A 66 10.46 -2.94 -3.53
N PHE A 67 11.78 -3.04 -3.57
CA PHE A 67 12.53 -4.11 -2.89
C PHE A 67 13.42 -3.60 -1.76
N VAL A 68 13.54 -2.28 -1.62
CA VAL A 68 14.43 -1.63 -0.67
C VAL A 68 13.61 -0.91 0.40
N SER A 69 14.03 -1.02 1.67
CA SER A 69 13.43 -0.29 2.79
C SER A 69 14.45 0.68 3.38
N ASP A 70 14.06 1.95 3.53
CA ASP A 70 14.82 3.03 4.16
C ASP A 70 15.42 2.62 5.52
N GLY A 71 14.62 1.93 6.33
CA GLY A 71 14.96 1.60 7.71
C GLY A 71 14.01 0.57 8.27
N GLY A 72 14.21 0.21 9.54
CA GLY A 72 13.29 -0.64 10.28
C GLY A 72 13.44 -2.14 10.05
N ASP A 73 12.90 -2.86 11.01
CA ASP A 73 12.99 -4.29 11.13
C ASP A 73 11.95 -4.99 10.26
N VAL A 74 12.39 -5.58 9.14
CA VAL A 74 11.54 -6.27 8.17
C VAL A 74 10.58 -7.26 8.82
N TYR A 75 11.02 -7.92 9.89
CA TYR A 75 10.23 -8.91 10.61
C TYR A 75 9.00 -8.31 11.32
N LEU A 76 9.00 -7.02 11.64
CA LEU A 76 7.85 -6.36 12.29
C LEU A 76 6.69 -6.12 11.32
N TRP A 77 6.97 -5.78 10.07
CA TRP A 77 5.95 -5.38 9.10
C TRP A 77 5.67 -6.44 8.02
N LEU A 78 6.62 -7.33 7.74
CA LEU A 78 6.49 -8.35 6.68
C LEU A 78 5.28 -9.28 6.88
N PRO A 79 4.94 -9.77 8.09
CA PRO A 79 3.75 -10.61 8.26
C PRO A 79 2.45 -9.90 7.86
N GLY A 80 2.38 -8.61 8.17
CA GLY A 80 1.29 -7.71 7.78
C GLY A 80 1.12 -7.59 6.27
N LEU A 81 2.22 -7.28 5.60
CA LEU A 81 2.28 -7.23 4.13
C LEU A 81 1.89 -8.57 3.52
N VAL A 82 2.47 -9.68 3.99
CA VAL A 82 2.20 -11.03 3.46
C VAL A 82 0.71 -11.35 3.56
N CYS A 83 0.05 -11.02 4.69
CA CYS A 83 -1.38 -11.25 4.82
C CYS A 83 -2.21 -10.43 3.82
N LEU A 84 -1.84 -9.16 3.63
CA LEU A 84 -2.50 -8.27 2.68
C LEU A 84 -2.35 -8.76 1.23
N LEU A 85 -1.13 -9.07 0.81
CA LEU A 85 -0.84 -9.55 -0.55
C LEU A 85 -1.45 -10.93 -0.78
N ALA A 86 -1.40 -11.83 0.22
CA ALA A 86 -2.03 -13.14 0.12
C ALA A 86 -3.54 -13.03 -0.10
N LEU A 87 -4.22 -12.11 0.59
CA LEU A 87 -5.65 -11.86 0.36
C LEU A 87 -5.91 -11.36 -1.07
N GLY A 88 -5.07 -10.44 -1.56
CA GLY A 88 -5.12 -9.97 -2.94
C GLY A 88 -4.88 -11.10 -3.96
N GLU A 89 -3.88 -11.95 -3.74
CA GLU A 89 -3.55 -13.07 -4.63
C GLU A 89 -4.67 -14.13 -4.65
N LEU A 90 -5.25 -14.44 -3.50
CA LEU A 90 -6.40 -15.35 -3.41
C LEU A 90 -7.63 -14.81 -4.15
N THR A 91 -7.80 -13.49 -4.20
CA THR A 91 -8.96 -12.84 -4.80
C THR A 91 -8.77 -12.60 -6.31
N TRP A 92 -7.59 -12.13 -6.73
CA TRP A 92 -7.34 -11.64 -8.09
C TRP A 92 -6.33 -12.48 -8.87
N ARG A 93 -5.83 -13.57 -8.27
CA ARG A 93 -4.69 -14.36 -8.74
C ARG A 93 -3.40 -13.53 -8.78
N GLY A 94 -2.27 -14.19 -9.02
CA GLY A 94 -0.96 -13.52 -9.10
C GLY A 94 -0.94 -12.34 -10.07
N ARG A 95 -1.53 -12.47 -11.27
CA ARG A 95 -1.57 -11.39 -12.26
C ARG A 95 -2.35 -10.16 -11.76
N GLY A 96 -3.53 -10.35 -11.17
CA GLY A 96 -4.32 -9.23 -10.68
C GLY A 96 -3.65 -8.52 -9.50
N LEU A 97 -3.01 -9.28 -8.62
CA LEU A 97 -2.19 -8.72 -7.54
C LEU A 97 -1.03 -7.88 -8.10
N LEU A 98 -0.25 -8.42 -9.03
CA LEU A 98 0.91 -7.73 -9.61
C LEU A 98 0.50 -6.42 -10.31
N ILE A 99 -0.58 -6.44 -11.09
CA ILE A 99 -1.10 -5.24 -11.75
C ILE A 99 -1.52 -4.20 -10.71
N THR A 100 -2.28 -4.62 -9.68
CA THR A 100 -2.74 -3.73 -8.62
C THR A 100 -1.57 -3.09 -7.87
N PHE A 101 -0.59 -3.91 -7.49
CA PHE A 101 0.61 -3.44 -6.82
C PHE A 101 1.40 -2.47 -7.71
N ALA A 102 1.59 -2.78 -9.00
CA ALA A 102 2.31 -1.92 -9.94
C ALA A 102 1.58 -0.59 -10.19
N VAL A 103 0.23 -0.60 -10.29
CA VAL A 103 -0.57 0.63 -10.41
C VAL A 103 -0.37 1.52 -9.19
N GLY A 104 -0.36 0.94 -7.98
CA GLY A 104 -0.07 1.69 -6.77
C GLY A 104 1.34 2.23 -6.75
N HIS A 105 2.31 1.34 -6.91
CA HIS A 105 3.72 1.65 -6.76
C HIS A 105 4.22 2.62 -7.83
N ILE A 106 4.05 2.29 -9.11
CA ILE A 106 4.53 3.14 -10.22
C ILE A 106 3.57 4.31 -10.44
N GLY A 107 2.25 4.05 -10.46
CA GLY A 107 1.26 5.08 -10.75
C GLY A 107 1.21 6.19 -9.70
N ALA A 108 1.20 5.85 -8.40
CA ALA A 108 1.22 6.89 -7.36
C ALA A 108 2.53 7.66 -7.36
N THR A 109 3.67 6.99 -7.54
CA THR A 109 4.99 7.63 -7.64
C THR A 109 5.03 8.65 -8.78
N LEU A 110 4.58 8.30 -9.97
CA LEU A 110 4.60 9.21 -11.12
C LEU A 110 3.65 10.40 -10.94
N ILE A 111 2.43 10.17 -10.44
CA ILE A 111 1.47 11.25 -10.19
C ILE A 111 2.01 12.21 -9.12
N LEU A 112 2.56 11.66 -8.04
CA LEU A 112 3.17 12.44 -6.96
C LEU A 112 4.37 13.23 -7.46
N ALA A 113 5.24 12.61 -8.26
CA ALA A 113 6.41 13.26 -8.85
C ALA A 113 6.01 14.47 -9.70
N VAL A 114 4.99 14.35 -10.57
CA VAL A 114 4.47 15.47 -11.36
C VAL A 114 3.95 16.59 -10.46
N GLY A 115 3.19 16.25 -9.41
CA GLY A 115 2.71 17.23 -8.44
C GLY A 115 3.84 17.96 -7.69
N LEU A 116 4.88 17.22 -7.29
CA LEU A 116 6.05 17.80 -6.61
C LEU A 116 6.86 18.70 -7.53
N VAL A 117 7.05 18.35 -8.80
CA VAL A 117 7.70 19.23 -9.79
C VAL A 117 6.94 20.54 -9.89
N ALA A 118 5.62 20.48 -10.08
CA ALA A 118 4.79 21.68 -10.17
C ALA A 118 4.88 22.53 -8.89
N ALA A 119 4.81 21.92 -7.71
CA ALA A 119 4.89 22.63 -6.43
C ALA A 119 6.27 23.28 -6.20
N VAL A 120 7.36 22.68 -6.68
CA VAL A 120 8.70 23.27 -6.63
C VAL A 120 8.82 24.42 -7.63
N GLU A 121 8.31 24.25 -8.86
CA GLU A 121 8.34 25.30 -9.90
C GLU A 121 7.50 26.52 -9.53
N THR A 122 6.36 26.33 -8.85
CA THR A 122 5.51 27.45 -8.36
C THR A 122 5.99 28.03 -7.04
N GLY A 123 7.09 27.54 -6.46
CA GLY A 123 7.66 28.02 -5.20
C GLY A 123 6.87 27.63 -3.94
N TRP A 124 5.94 26.68 -4.04
CA TRP A 124 5.17 26.18 -2.89
C TRP A 124 5.98 25.24 -2.01
N LEU A 125 6.94 24.52 -2.59
CA LEU A 125 7.85 23.62 -1.87
C LEU A 125 9.31 23.97 -2.15
N PRO A 126 10.20 23.79 -1.15
CA PRO A 126 11.64 23.99 -1.37
C PRO A 126 12.22 22.89 -2.26
N PHE A 127 13.26 23.23 -3.02
CA PHE A 127 13.97 22.29 -3.89
C PHE A 127 14.57 21.08 -3.14
N SER A 128 14.79 21.18 -1.83
CA SER A 128 15.27 20.06 -1.01
C SER A 128 14.36 18.83 -1.09
N VAL A 129 13.05 19.01 -1.32
CA VAL A 129 12.10 17.90 -1.50
C VAL A 129 12.45 17.04 -2.71
N ALA A 130 13.11 17.60 -3.73
CA ALA A 130 13.51 16.85 -4.92
C ALA A 130 14.52 15.72 -4.63
N ARG A 131 15.23 15.78 -3.49
CA ARG A 131 16.19 14.76 -3.06
C ARG A 131 15.70 13.91 -1.89
N ALA A 132 14.51 14.19 -1.36
CA ALA A 132 13.98 13.43 -0.25
C ALA A 132 13.82 11.96 -0.63
N THR A 133 14.22 11.05 0.26
CA THR A 133 14.19 9.62 0.00
C THR A 133 12.75 9.15 -0.18
N ASP A 134 12.49 8.44 -1.28
CA ASP A 134 11.20 7.79 -1.54
C ASP A 134 11.52 6.36 -1.99
N VAL A 135 11.54 5.44 -1.03
CA VAL A 135 11.69 4.01 -1.30
C VAL A 135 10.64 3.22 -0.55
N GLY A 136 10.32 2.05 -1.09
CA GLY A 136 9.61 1.02 -0.37
C GLY A 136 8.33 0.55 -1.03
N ILE A 137 7.77 -0.42 -0.34
CA ILE A 137 6.61 -1.21 -0.77
C ILE A 137 5.27 -0.49 -0.57
N SER A 138 5.29 0.64 0.13
CA SER A 138 4.14 1.19 0.83
C SER A 138 3.03 1.64 -0.11
N TYR A 139 3.35 2.32 -1.21
CA TYR A 139 2.35 2.70 -2.23
C TYR A 139 1.71 1.47 -2.89
N GLY A 140 2.50 0.47 -3.26
CA GLY A 140 1.97 -0.77 -3.84
C GLY A 140 1.03 -1.50 -2.87
N ALA A 141 1.42 -1.59 -1.60
CA ALA A 141 0.62 -2.23 -0.57
C ALA A 141 -0.66 -1.45 -0.23
N VAL A 142 -0.61 -0.12 -0.13
CA VAL A 142 -1.78 0.73 0.13
C VAL A 142 -2.76 0.70 -1.05
N CYS A 143 -2.27 0.57 -2.29
CA CYS A 143 -3.13 0.33 -3.45
C CYS A 143 -3.83 -1.04 -3.38
N VAL A 144 -3.12 -2.10 -2.99
CA VAL A 144 -3.73 -3.42 -2.75
C VAL A 144 -4.82 -3.33 -1.68
N LEU A 145 -4.57 -2.61 -0.59
CA LEU A 145 -5.57 -2.34 0.45
C LEU A 145 -6.80 -1.60 -0.11
N GLY A 146 -6.60 -0.53 -0.87
CA GLY A 146 -7.68 0.20 -1.54
C GLY A 146 -8.49 -0.69 -2.50
N ALA A 147 -7.82 -1.57 -3.24
CA ALA A 147 -8.43 -2.48 -4.19
C ALA A 147 -9.35 -3.53 -3.56
N LEU A 148 -9.22 -3.81 -2.25
CA LEU A 148 -10.14 -4.68 -1.52
C LEU A 148 -11.52 -4.06 -1.29
N THR A 149 -11.73 -2.78 -1.60
CA THR A 149 -12.99 -2.05 -1.38
C THR A 149 -14.19 -2.74 -2.02
N ALA A 150 -14.05 -3.27 -3.25
CA ALA A 150 -15.11 -4.01 -3.93
C ALA A 150 -15.42 -5.37 -3.26
N SER A 151 -14.47 -5.96 -2.53
CA SER A 151 -14.63 -7.19 -1.75
C SER A 151 -15.34 -6.98 -0.41
N ILE A 152 -15.35 -5.75 0.12
CA ILE A 152 -16.07 -5.43 1.34
C ILE A 152 -17.60 -5.46 1.07
N PRO A 153 -18.39 -6.15 1.93
CA PRO A 153 -19.84 -6.20 1.79
C PRO A 153 -20.46 -4.81 1.67
N LEU A 154 -21.46 -4.65 0.80
CA LEU A 154 -22.03 -3.35 0.43
C LEU A 154 -22.48 -2.50 1.64
N ARG A 155 -23.01 -3.15 2.70
CA ARG A 155 -23.41 -2.49 3.95
C ARG A 155 -22.26 -1.84 4.73
N TRP A 156 -21.04 -2.34 4.58
CA TRP A 156 -19.83 -1.86 5.27
C TRP A 156 -18.91 -1.03 4.37
N ARG A 157 -19.14 -1.04 3.05
CA ARG A 157 -18.25 -0.39 2.08
C ARG A 157 -18.10 1.12 2.30
N ALA A 158 -19.17 1.82 2.66
CA ALA A 158 -19.11 3.24 2.97
C ALA A 158 -18.23 3.51 4.21
N ALA A 159 -18.39 2.71 5.28
CA ALA A 159 -17.55 2.80 6.46
C ALA A 159 -16.09 2.47 6.14
N TRP A 160 -15.82 1.46 5.33
CA TRP A 160 -14.46 1.10 4.88
C TRP A 160 -13.78 2.26 4.13
N ILE A 161 -14.47 2.86 3.15
CA ILE A 161 -13.94 4.00 2.40
C ILE A 161 -13.70 5.18 3.34
N GLY A 162 -14.69 5.51 4.17
CA GLY A 162 -14.60 6.60 5.13
C GLY A 162 -13.44 6.44 6.11
N TRP A 163 -13.24 5.23 6.64
CA TRP A 163 -12.16 4.91 7.56
C TRP A 163 -10.78 5.20 6.95
N TRP A 164 -10.51 4.67 5.75
CA TRP A 164 -9.21 4.83 5.12
C TRP A 164 -8.95 6.25 4.62
N LEU A 165 -9.98 6.92 4.07
CA LEU A 165 -9.84 8.32 3.66
C LEU A 165 -9.66 9.25 4.86
N GLY A 166 -10.32 8.98 5.97
CA GLY A 166 -10.17 9.75 7.21
C GLY A 166 -8.76 9.62 7.80
N ILE A 167 -8.21 8.41 7.84
CA ILE A 167 -6.81 8.19 8.25
C ILE A 167 -5.85 8.89 7.28
N GLY A 168 -6.04 8.70 5.97
CA GLY A 168 -5.18 9.32 4.96
C GLY A 168 -5.18 10.85 5.03
N LEU A 169 -6.34 11.46 5.29
CA LEU A 169 -6.45 12.90 5.49
C LEU A 169 -5.65 13.36 6.72
N VAL A 170 -5.81 12.68 7.86
CA VAL A 170 -5.03 13.01 9.06
C VAL A 170 -3.53 12.84 8.81
N ALA A 171 -3.12 11.79 8.09
CA ALA A 171 -1.73 11.58 7.73
C ALA A 171 -1.17 12.77 6.92
N THR A 172 -1.95 13.38 6.03
CA THR A 172 -1.49 14.54 5.24
C THR A 172 -1.38 15.86 6.01
N LEU A 173 -1.88 15.96 7.24
CA LEU A 173 -1.83 17.21 8.02
C LEU A 173 -0.46 17.47 8.65
N ASP A 174 0.23 16.41 9.06
CA ASP A 174 1.48 16.49 9.85
C ASP A 174 2.68 15.82 9.15
N ALA A 175 2.50 15.24 7.97
CA ALA A 175 3.51 14.40 7.33
C ALA A 175 4.15 15.02 6.08
N ASP A 176 5.28 14.43 5.67
CA ASP A 176 5.95 14.74 4.41
C ASP A 176 5.12 14.33 3.18
N PHE A 177 5.65 14.62 1.99
CA PHE A 177 4.99 14.34 0.70
C PHE A 177 4.60 12.86 0.51
N THR A 178 5.21 11.93 1.25
CA THR A 178 4.93 10.48 1.17
C THR A 178 3.48 10.18 1.54
N ALA A 179 2.91 10.92 2.50
CA ALA A 179 1.51 10.74 2.89
C ALA A 179 0.54 11.01 1.73
N PHE A 180 0.85 11.99 0.86
CA PHE A 180 0.08 12.25 -0.36
C PHE A 180 0.22 11.08 -1.35
N GLY A 181 1.41 10.50 -1.45
CA GLY A 181 1.65 9.27 -2.21
C GLY A 181 0.78 8.11 -1.74
N HIS A 182 0.65 7.90 -0.42
CA HIS A 182 -0.25 6.86 0.11
C HIS A 182 -1.72 7.14 -0.20
N VAL A 183 -2.18 8.39 -0.08
CA VAL A 183 -3.56 8.75 -0.42
C VAL A 183 -3.83 8.51 -1.91
N LEU A 184 -2.92 8.91 -2.80
CA LEU A 184 -3.02 8.63 -4.24
C LEU A 184 -3.08 7.12 -4.50
N ALA A 185 -2.18 6.34 -3.90
CA ALA A 185 -2.17 4.89 -4.05
C ALA A 185 -3.48 4.25 -3.56
N LEU A 186 -4.01 4.71 -2.43
CA LEU A 186 -5.29 4.24 -1.87
C LEU A 186 -6.44 4.51 -2.84
N LEU A 187 -6.52 5.73 -3.39
CA LEU A 187 -7.54 6.15 -4.35
C LEU A 187 -7.44 5.36 -5.67
N LEU A 188 -6.23 5.15 -6.19
CA LEU A 188 -5.99 4.30 -7.35
C LEU A 188 -6.48 2.87 -7.11
N GLY A 189 -6.17 2.30 -5.94
CA GLY A 189 -6.67 1.00 -5.52
C GLY A 189 -8.20 0.95 -5.47
N MET A 190 -8.82 1.91 -4.80
CA MET A 190 -10.29 2.01 -4.71
C MET A 190 -10.94 2.11 -6.11
N GLY A 191 -10.37 2.91 -7.01
CA GLY A 191 -10.83 3.02 -8.40
C GLY A 191 -10.66 1.72 -9.19
N LEU A 192 -9.50 1.06 -9.03
CA LEU A 192 -9.22 -0.22 -9.69
C LEU A 192 -10.13 -1.34 -9.18
N SER A 193 -10.60 -1.26 -7.94
CA SER A 193 -11.45 -2.29 -7.32
C SER A 193 -12.68 -2.65 -8.15
N PHE A 194 -13.26 -1.70 -8.90
CA PHE A 194 -14.43 -1.93 -9.75
C PHE A 194 -14.15 -2.76 -11.01
N ARG A 195 -12.87 -2.98 -11.36
CA ARG A 195 -12.43 -3.80 -12.48
C ARG A 195 -11.89 -5.16 -12.03
N LEU A 196 -11.78 -5.40 -10.72
CA LEU A 196 -11.22 -6.61 -10.15
C LEU A 196 -12.33 -7.56 -9.68
N PRO A 197 -12.09 -8.89 -9.71
CA PRO A 197 -12.94 -9.84 -9.02
C PRO A 197 -13.07 -9.49 -7.53
N SER A 198 -14.24 -9.73 -6.95
CA SER A 198 -14.51 -9.47 -5.52
C SER A 198 -14.78 -10.77 -4.75
N ILE A 199 -14.53 -10.73 -3.44
CA ILE A 199 -14.84 -11.86 -2.55
C ILE A 199 -16.36 -12.00 -2.41
N THR A 200 -16.90 -13.08 -2.99
CA THR A 200 -18.34 -13.39 -2.90
C THR A 200 -18.70 -14.19 -1.65
N ARG A 201 -17.80 -15.06 -1.18
CA ARG A 201 -17.95 -15.86 0.05
C ARG A 201 -16.81 -15.60 1.01
N TRP A 202 -17.11 -14.85 2.06
CA TRP A 202 -16.16 -14.61 3.15
C TRP A 202 -15.93 -15.89 3.95
N THR A 203 -14.66 -16.19 4.21
CA THR A 203 -14.24 -17.31 5.06
C THR A 203 -13.46 -16.75 6.25
N PRO A 204 -13.30 -17.52 7.35
CA PRO A 204 -12.47 -17.10 8.47
C PRO A 204 -11.03 -16.76 8.05
N VAL A 205 -10.49 -17.43 7.02
CA VAL A 205 -9.16 -17.13 6.47
C VAL A 205 -9.13 -15.76 5.82
N HIS A 206 -10.14 -15.42 5.00
CA HIS A 206 -10.24 -14.08 4.40
C HIS A 206 -10.31 -12.99 5.47
N ALA A 207 -11.10 -13.22 6.52
CA ALA A 207 -11.22 -12.28 7.64
C ALA A 207 -9.89 -12.11 8.39
N ALA A 208 -9.21 -13.20 8.73
CA ALA A 208 -7.92 -13.14 9.42
C ALA A 208 -6.84 -12.40 8.60
N LEU A 209 -6.74 -12.72 7.31
CA LEU A 209 -5.81 -12.04 6.40
C LEU A 209 -6.14 -10.55 6.28
N LEU A 210 -7.43 -10.20 6.14
CA LEU A 210 -7.86 -8.80 6.09
C LEU A 210 -7.51 -8.08 7.39
N THR A 211 -7.78 -8.66 8.55
CA THR A 211 -7.51 -8.02 9.84
C THR A 211 -6.02 -7.70 10.00
N VAL A 212 -5.15 -8.68 9.74
CA VAL A 212 -3.69 -8.49 9.87
C VAL A 212 -3.16 -7.53 8.80
N GLY A 213 -3.62 -7.66 7.55
CA GLY A 213 -3.25 -6.76 6.46
C GLY A 213 -3.75 -5.32 6.65
N ALA A 214 -4.95 -5.14 7.19
CA ALA A 214 -5.50 -3.84 7.53
C ALA A 214 -4.76 -3.20 8.72
N ALA A 215 -4.37 -3.97 9.73
CA ALA A 215 -3.53 -3.44 10.82
C ALA A 215 -2.19 -2.91 10.27
N PHE A 216 -1.56 -3.65 9.36
CA PHE A 216 -0.38 -3.17 8.64
C PHE A 216 -0.66 -1.90 7.83
N GLY A 217 -1.73 -1.87 7.04
CA GLY A 217 -2.13 -0.68 6.28
C GLY A 217 -2.39 0.55 7.14
N PHE A 218 -2.95 0.34 8.34
CA PHE A 218 -3.13 1.39 9.35
C PHE A 218 -1.77 1.99 9.73
N PHE A 219 -0.80 1.17 10.17
CA PHE A 219 0.53 1.66 10.55
C PHE A 219 1.31 2.29 9.40
N VAL A 220 1.12 1.81 8.17
CA VAL A 220 1.74 2.43 6.98
C VAL A 220 1.21 3.84 6.76
N LEU A 221 -0.10 4.05 6.92
CA LEU A 221 -0.73 5.36 6.71
C LEU A 221 -0.53 6.32 7.89
N SER A 222 -0.67 5.83 9.12
CA SER A 222 -0.67 6.68 10.31
C SER A 222 0.70 6.83 10.97
N GLY A 223 1.67 6.00 10.59
CA GLY A 223 2.86 5.77 11.40
C GLY A 223 2.55 5.06 12.72
N TRP A 224 3.60 4.72 13.47
CA TRP A 224 3.53 3.97 14.73
C TRP A 224 3.09 4.81 15.93
N SER A 225 3.26 6.13 15.87
CA SER A 225 3.08 7.04 17.00
C SER A 225 1.80 7.88 16.95
N SER A 226 1.02 7.81 15.86
CA SER A 226 -0.17 8.67 15.71
C SER A 226 -1.32 8.21 16.61
N SER A 227 -1.66 9.04 17.58
CA SER A 227 -2.83 8.87 18.44
C SER A 227 -4.12 9.44 17.82
N VAL A 228 -4.00 10.33 16.83
CA VAL A 228 -5.14 11.02 16.19
C VAL A 228 -5.70 10.29 14.97
N ALA A 229 -4.93 9.39 14.34
CA ALA A 229 -5.37 8.65 13.17
C ALA A 229 -6.69 7.86 13.37
N PRO A 230 -6.93 7.17 14.51
CA PRO A 230 -8.23 6.52 14.76
C PRO A 230 -9.40 7.51 14.77
N LEU A 231 -9.21 8.72 15.30
CA LEU A 231 -10.25 9.77 15.32
C LEU A 231 -10.56 10.23 13.89
N GLY A 232 -9.54 10.41 13.05
CA GLY A 232 -9.70 10.69 11.63
C GLY A 232 -10.52 9.61 10.92
N GLY A 233 -10.16 8.35 11.14
CA GLY A 233 -10.88 7.21 10.58
C GLY A 233 -12.34 7.14 11.02
N LEU A 234 -12.62 7.29 12.32
CA LEU A 234 -13.99 7.32 12.85
C LEU A 234 -14.81 8.49 12.29
N THR A 235 -14.20 9.68 12.18
CA THR A 235 -14.84 10.86 11.58
C THR A 235 -15.19 10.58 10.11
N GLY A 236 -14.25 10.02 9.35
CA GLY A 236 -14.47 9.64 7.96
C GLY A 236 -15.59 8.59 7.80
N VAL A 237 -15.68 7.61 8.71
CA VAL A 237 -16.80 6.64 8.75
C VAL A 237 -18.14 7.36 8.89
N VAL A 238 -18.26 8.28 9.86
CA VAL A 238 -19.51 9.02 10.10
C VAL A 238 -19.90 9.82 8.87
N VAL A 239 -18.97 10.58 8.30
CA VAL A 239 -19.20 11.38 7.08
C VAL A 239 -19.65 10.51 5.91
N ALA A 240 -18.96 9.39 5.67
CA ALA A 240 -19.28 8.49 4.56
C ALA A 240 -20.65 7.81 4.74
N LEU A 241 -21.03 7.45 5.97
CA LEU A 241 -22.34 6.88 6.26
C LEU A 241 -23.47 7.90 6.06
N LEU A 242 -23.27 9.15 6.47
CA LEU A 242 -24.23 10.24 6.24
C LEU A 242 -24.39 10.53 4.74
N ALA A 243 -23.29 10.66 4.00
CA ALA A 243 -23.31 10.87 2.55
C ALA A 243 -24.05 9.73 1.83
N ASN A 244 -23.77 8.47 2.18
CA ASN A 244 -24.44 7.31 1.59
C ASN A 244 -25.95 7.26 1.91
N ARG A 245 -26.38 7.78 3.08
CA ARG A 245 -27.82 7.92 3.39
C ARG A 245 -28.47 8.96 2.48
N VAL A 246 -27.85 10.14 2.34
CA VAL A 246 -28.38 11.22 1.49
C VAL A 246 -28.52 10.76 0.03
N VAL A 247 -27.50 10.10 -0.52
CA VAL A 247 -27.52 9.59 -1.90
C VAL A 247 -28.64 8.56 -2.09
N ARG A 248 -28.85 7.66 -1.12
CA ARG A 248 -29.94 6.67 -1.20
C ARG A 248 -31.32 7.31 -1.10
N SER A 249 -31.47 8.31 -0.24
CA SER A 249 -32.73 9.05 -0.11
C SER A 249 -33.08 9.88 -1.34
N ALA A 250 -32.08 10.31 -2.12
CA ALA A 250 -32.28 11.07 -3.37
C ALA A 250 -32.53 10.18 -4.60
N ALA A 251 -32.33 8.86 -4.48
CA ALA A 251 -32.51 7.89 -5.56
C ALA A 251 -33.88 7.18 -5.52
N VAL A 252 -34.73 7.53 -4.55
CA VAL A 252 -36.12 7.07 -4.37
C VAL A 252 -37.05 8.19 -4.80
#